data_AF-A0A0A2I4X4-F1
#
_entry.id   AF-A0A0A2I4X4-F1
#
_cell.length_a   1.000
_cell.length_b   1.000
_cell.length_c   1.000
_cell.angle_alpha   90.00
_cell.angle_beta   90.00
_cell.angle_gamma   90.00
#
_symmetry.space_group_name_H-M   'P 1'
#
loop_
_entity.id
_entity.type
_entity.pdbx_description
1 polymer ?
#
loop_
_entity_poly.entity_id
_entity_poly.type
_entity_poly.pdbx_seq_one_letter_code
_entity_poly.pdbx_strand_id
1 'polypeptide(L)' 'FYAVLLIVELLNSAIESVVDLVSPDYNIYAKRAKDMGSAAVLFSLLLALVLWLTAFADIFFPY' A
#
# COMPACT_ATOMS: atom_id res chain seq x y z
N PHE A 1 4.99 -11.53 -6.12
CA PHE A 1 4.15 -10.93 -5.08
C PHE A 1 4.89 -9.81 -4.32
N TYR A 2 6.02 -10.08 -3.68
CA TYR A 2 6.82 -9.07 -2.95
C TYR A 2 7.22 -7.83 -3.76
N ALA A 3 7.55 -8.00 -5.04
CA ALA A 3 7.87 -6.87 -5.93
C ALA A 3 6.71 -5.86 -6.03
N VAL A 4 5.45 -6.32 -5.98
CA VAL A 4 4.28 -5.42 -6.05
C VAL A 4 4.19 -4.56 -4.78
N LEU A 5 4.45 -5.13 -3.61
CA LEU A 5 4.50 -4.36 -2.35
C LEU A 5 5.57 -3.26 -2.43
N LEU A 6 6.77 -3.60 -2.90
CA LEU A 6 7.86 -2.62 -3.06
C LEU A 6 7.52 -1.54 -4.09
N ILE A 7 6.86 -1.90 -5.20
CA ILE A 7 6.41 -0.94 -6.20
C ILE A 7 5.38 0.03 -5.60
N VAL A 8 4.39 -0.48 -4.86
CA VAL A 8 3.34 0.35 -4.25
C VAL A 8 3.93 1.27 -3.18
N GLU A 9 4.87 0.78 -2.37
CA GLU A 9 5.58 1.59 -1.37
C GLU A 9 6.40 2.71 -2.03
N LEU A 10 7.15 2.40 -3.09
CA LEU A 10 7.92 3.40 -3.84
C LEU A 10 7.00 4.47 -4.46
N LEU A 11 5.83 4.07 -4.98
CA LEU A 11 4.83 5.00 -5.47
C LEU A 11 4.25 5.87 -4.33
N ASN A 12 3.99 5.30 -3.15
CA ASN A 12 3.55 6.07 -1.98
C ASN A 12 4.61 7.13 -1.59
N SER A 13 5.88 6.75 -1.45
CA SER A 13 6.95 7.69 -1.11
C SER A 13 7.16 8.77 -2.19
N ALA A 14 6.98 8.42 -3.47
CA ALA A 14 7.05 9.40 -4.56
C ALA A 14 5.91 10.43 -4.46
N ILE A 15 4.68 9.98 -4.18
CA ILE A 15 3.53 10.86 -3.95
C ILE A 15 3.75 11.74 -2.73
N GLU A 16 4.21 11.18 -1.61
CA GLU A 16 4.53 11.94 -0.40
C GLU A 16 5.56 13.04 -0.69
N SER A 17 6.64 12.70 -1.40
CA SER A 17 7.69 13.65 -1.77
C SER A 17 7.16 14.80 -2.64
N VAL A 18 6.27 14.52 -3.59
CA VAL A 18 5.63 15.56 -4.43
C VAL A 18 4.66 16.40 -3.59
N VAL A 19 3.88 15.79 -2.71
CA VAL A 19 2.93 16.51 -1.85
C VAL A 19 3.67 17.41 -0.86
N ASP A 20 4.78 16.95 -0.27
CA ASP A 20 5.63 17.75 0.61
C ASP A 20 6.29 18.92 -0.10
N LEU A 21 6.69 18.73 -1.37
CA LEU A 21 7.22 19.80 -2.20
C LEU A 21 6.16 20.87 -2.53
N VAL A 22 4.94 20.45 -2.87
CA VAL A 22 3.87 21.34 -3.37
C VAL A 22 3.06 21.98 -2.23
N SER A 23 2.97 21.33 -1.07
CA SER A 23 2.21 21.80 0.09
C SER A 23 3.06 21.75 1.38
N PRO A 24 4.02 22.68 1.55
CA PRO A 24 4.88 22.75 2.72
C PRO A 24 4.10 23.10 4.01
N ASP A 25 3.00 23.86 3.88
CA ASP A 25 2.08 24.14 4.98
C ASP A 25 0.94 23.12 5.02
N TYR A 26 0.26 23.05 6.17
CA TYR A 26 -0.88 22.15 6.36
C TYR A 26 -1.98 22.41 5.33
N ASN A 27 -2.33 21.36 4.58
CA ASN A 27 -3.42 21.38 3.62
C ASN A 27 -4.22 20.08 3.71
N ILE A 28 -5.55 20.21 3.82
CA ILE A 28 -6.44 19.06 3.99
C ILE A 28 -6.45 18.13 2.76
N TYR A 29 -6.25 18.68 1.56
CA TYR A 29 -6.16 17.90 0.32
C TYR A 29 -4.81 17.19 0.22
N ALA A 30 -3.72 17.83 0.66
CA ALA A 30 -2.40 17.21 0.77
C ALA A 30 -2.44 16.03 1.75
N LYS A 31 -3.07 16.20 2.91
CA LYS A 31 -3.30 15.11 3.87
C LYS A 31 -4.04 13.95 3.22
N ARG A 32 -5.16 14.22 2.53
CA ARG A 32 -5.93 13.17 1.83
C ARG A 32 -5.11 12.45 0.77
N ALA A 33 -4.26 13.16 0.02
CA ALA A 33 -3.38 12.54 -0.97
C ALA A 33 -2.42 11.52 -0.34
N LYS A 34 -1.80 11.87 0.79
CA LYS A 34 -0.94 10.95 1.56
C LYS A 34 -1.73 9.78 2.15
N ASP A 35 -2.90 10.05 2.71
CA ASP A 35 -3.77 9.01 3.30
C ASP A 35 -4.16 7.97 2.23
N MET A 36 -4.44 8.40 0.99
CA MET A 36 -4.74 7.49 -0.12
C MET A 36 -3.54 6.64 -0.55
N GLY A 37 -2.34 7.23 -0.57
CA GLY A 37 -1.10 6.49 -0.87
C GLY A 37 -0.83 5.40 0.19
N SER A 38 -0.90 5.76 1.47
CA SER A 38 -0.78 4.84 2.59
C SER A 38 -1.87 3.75 2.60
N ALA A 39 -3.11 4.10 2.20
CA ALA A 39 -4.18 3.12 2.04
C ALA A 39 -3.88 2.09 0.93
N ALA A 40 -3.28 2.51 -0.18
CA ALA A 40 -2.87 1.60 -1.25
C ALA A 40 -1.84 0.58 -0.76
N VAL A 41 -0.85 1.01 0.04
CA VAL A 41 0.12 0.13 0.70
C VAL A 41 -0.61 -0.87 1.59
N LEU A 42 -1.53 -0.41 2.45
CA LEU A 42 -2.32 -1.28 3.33
C LEU A 42 -3.11 -2.34 2.54
N PHE A 43 -3.82 -1.95 1.48
CA PHE A 43 -4.58 -2.89 0.66
C PHE A 43 -3.67 -3.90 -0.05
N SER A 44 -2.47 -3.50 -0.46
CA SER A 44 -1.49 -4.42 -1.03
C SER A 44 -1.01 -5.47 -0.01
N LEU A 45 -0.84 -5.08 1.26
CA LEU A 45 -0.51 -6.00 2.36
C LEU A 45 -1.69 -6.92 2.71
N LEU A 46 -2.92 -6.41 2.71
CA LEU A 46 -4.10 -7.24 2.93
C LEU A 46 -4.28 -8.28 1.81
N LEU A 47 -4.05 -7.89 0.56
CA LEU A 47 -4.04 -8.82 -0.56
C LEU A 47 -2.95 -9.89 -0.40
N ALA A 48 -1.76 -9.50 0.08
CA ALA A 48 -0.69 -10.42 0.43
C ALA A 48 -1.15 -11.47 1.42
N LEU A 49 -1.77 -11.01 2.51
CA LEU A 49 -2.24 -11.86 3.58
C LEU A 49 -3.27 -12.85 3.05
N VAL A 50 -4.25 -12.39 2.26
CA VAL A 50 -5.27 -13.26 1.65
C VAL A 50 -4.61 -14.34 0.78
N LEU A 51 -3.67 -14.00 -0.10
CA LEU A 51 -3.02 -14.98 -0.97
C LEU A 51 -2.18 -16.01 -0.20
N TRP A 52 -1.53 -15.60 0.88
CA TRP A 52 -0.79 -16.52 1.75
C TRP A 52 -1.73 -17.43 2.54
N LEU A 53 -2.84 -16.90 3.05
CA LEU A 53 -3.85 -17.69 3.75
C LEU A 53 -4.52 -18.70 2.82
N THR A 54 -4.81 -18.34 1.58
CA THR A 54 -5.39 -19.27 0.60
C THR A 54 -4.37 -20.35 0.23
N ALA A 55 -3.11 -19.98 -0.05
CA ALA A 55 -2.07 -20.97 -0.35
C ALA A 55 -1.80 -21.92 0.84
N PHE A 56 -1.83 -21.40 2.07
CA PHE A 56 -1.74 -22.21 3.28
C PHE A 56 -2.94 -23.15 3.39
N ALA A 57 -4.16 -22.65 3.21
CA ALA A 57 -5.37 -23.47 3.25
C ALA A 57 -5.32 -24.60 2.21
N ASP A 58 -4.90 -24.31 0.97
CA ASP A 58 -4.75 -25.32 -0.09
C ASP A 58 -3.73 -26.41 0.28
N ILE A 59 -2.66 -26.06 0.99
CA ILE A 59 -1.62 -27.02 1.43
C ILE A 59 -2.10 -27.89 2.59
N PHE A 60 -2.79 -27.31 3.57
CA PHE A 60 -3.12 -28.00 4.83
C PHE A 60 -4.54 -28.58 4.87
N PHE A 61 -5.44 -28.08 4.05
CA PHE A 61 -6.84 -28.51 3.97
C PHE A 61 -7.24 -28.81 2.50
N PRO A 62 -6.61 -29.79 1.83
CA PRO A 62 -6.82 -30.10 0.41
C PRO A 62 -8.14 -30.82 0.09
N TYR A 63 -9.20 -30.57 0.86
CA TYR A 63 -10.48 -31.30 0.82
C TYR A 63 -11.37 -30.89 -0.36
#